data_AF-A0AA37BCN5-F1
#
_entry.id   AF-A0AA37BCN5-F1
#
_cell.length_a   1.000
_cell.length_b   1.000
_cell.length_c   1.000
_cell.angle_alpha   90.00
_cell.angle_beta   90.00
_cell.angle_gamma   90.00
#
_symmetry.space_group_name_H-M   'P 1'
#
loop_
_entity.id
_entity.type
_entity.pdbx_description
1 polymer ?
#
loop_
_entity_poly.entity_id
_entity_poly.type
_entity_poly.pdbx_seq_one_letter_code
_entity_poly.pdbx_strand_id
1 'polypeptide(L)'
;MHRTPHRTPHLLLAAVLGAGALAAGGASAEASPEPPDLPDLPVPTGPTGRDPAPDDTVDGPPGPTGTAEQGSPDPTGTASPGAGGASGRADVKDADGRSVGTFSVEEEDGRSVVTVTVKGLPDGFHGFHLHGKGVCSAESTDPVTGGPFSSAGTHLSLEEASHPDHTGDMPDLLVGRDGTGAASFVTDRFQVRQLFDGDGTAVIIHAQPDNQANIPDRYSHPEATASPGADAGAMTKGPDAVTRRGGDSGQHIACGVLTER
;
A
#
# COMPACT_ATOMS: atom_id res chain seq x y z
N MET A 1 50.11 12.96 51.11
CA MET A 1 48.89 12.17 50.84
C MET A 1 47.75 12.78 51.63
N HIS A 2 47.04 13.76 51.06
CA HIS A 2 45.93 14.46 51.71
C HIS A 2 44.60 13.97 51.12
N ARG A 3 43.72 13.46 51.99
CA ARG A 3 42.32 13.15 51.67
C ARG A 3 41.49 14.40 51.89
N THR A 4 40.84 14.89 50.85
CA THR A 4 39.77 15.88 50.90
C THR A 4 38.44 15.20 51.24
N PRO A 5 37.63 15.72 52.18
CA PRO A 5 36.26 15.27 52.36
C PRO A 5 35.30 16.05 51.46
N HIS A 6 34.40 15.31 50.82
CA HIS A 6 33.24 15.80 50.08
C HIS A 6 32.30 16.63 50.97
N ARG A 7 31.81 17.76 50.43
CA ARG A 7 30.59 18.42 50.91
C ARG A 7 29.61 18.55 49.75
N THR A 8 28.49 17.86 49.88
CA THR A 8 27.29 17.99 49.07
C THR A 8 26.48 19.19 49.59
N PRO A 9 26.09 20.16 48.74
CA PRO A 9 25.07 21.13 49.14
C PRO A 9 23.67 20.57 48.85
N HIS A 10 22.88 20.41 49.91
CA HIS A 10 21.42 20.29 49.81
C HIS A 10 20.85 21.67 49.44
N LEU A 11 20.20 21.77 48.29
CA LEU A 11 19.45 22.97 47.92
C LEU A 11 17.99 22.79 48.37
N LEU A 12 17.59 23.65 49.30
CA LEU A 12 16.25 23.72 49.88
C LEU A 12 15.25 24.31 48.88
N LEU A 13 14.04 23.76 48.96
CA LEU A 13 12.81 24.08 48.24
C LEU A 13 12.32 25.53 48.50
N ALA A 14 11.87 26.22 47.45
CA ALA A 14 10.96 27.36 47.56
C ALA A 14 9.82 27.20 46.55
N ALA A 15 8.69 26.69 47.01
CA ALA A 15 7.44 26.66 46.26
C ALA A 15 6.81 28.06 46.32
N VAL A 16 6.67 28.72 45.17
CA VAL A 16 5.89 29.95 45.02
C VAL A 16 4.52 29.55 44.48
N LEU A 17 3.51 29.57 45.36
CA LEU A 17 2.10 29.48 45.01
C LEU A 17 1.66 30.81 44.39
N GLY A 18 1.64 30.88 43.06
CA GLY A 18 1.01 31.95 42.31
C GLY A 18 -0.44 31.60 42.00
N ALA A 19 -1.38 32.18 42.75
CA ALA A 19 -2.79 32.21 42.39
C ALA A 19 -2.99 33.22 41.25
N GLY A 20 -3.17 32.72 40.02
CA GLY A 20 -3.54 33.49 38.83
C GLY A 20 -4.98 33.19 38.43
N ALA A 21 -5.80 34.23 38.42
CA ALA A 21 -7.25 34.17 38.18
C ALA A 21 -7.64 33.67 36.78
N LEU A 22 -8.78 32.97 36.74
CA LEU A 22 -9.56 32.65 35.55
C LEU A 22 -9.83 33.90 34.70
N ALA A 23 -9.48 33.85 33.42
CA ALA A 23 -10.12 34.62 32.38
C ALA A 23 -10.62 33.64 31.30
N ALA A 24 -11.92 33.36 31.32
CA ALA A 24 -12.60 32.66 30.24
C ALA A 24 -12.76 33.62 29.05
N GLY A 25 -11.81 33.57 28.12
CA GLY A 25 -11.95 34.17 26.80
C GLY A 25 -12.62 33.15 25.87
N GLY A 26 -13.86 33.44 25.47
CA GLY A 26 -14.58 32.65 24.47
C GLY A 26 -13.81 32.66 23.14
N ALA A 27 -13.47 31.47 22.65
CA ALA A 27 -13.02 31.28 21.28
C ALA A 27 -14.25 31.45 20.38
N SER A 28 -14.33 32.58 19.69
CA SER A 28 -15.14 32.67 18.47
C SER A 28 -14.54 31.68 17.48
N ALA A 29 -15.30 30.63 17.15
CA ALA A 29 -15.02 29.78 16.01
C ALA A 29 -15.16 30.64 14.75
N GLU A 30 -14.03 31.07 14.19
CA GLU A 30 -14.00 31.61 12.84
C GLU A 30 -14.22 30.42 11.90
N ALA A 31 -15.33 30.46 11.16
CA ALA A 31 -15.67 29.46 10.16
C ALA A 31 -14.52 29.36 9.15
N SER A 32 -14.03 28.14 8.93
CA SER A 32 -13.11 27.85 7.83
C SER A 32 -13.73 28.32 6.50
N PRO A 33 -12.97 29.02 5.65
CA PRO A 33 -13.48 29.41 4.34
C PRO A 33 -13.84 28.16 3.54
N GLU A 34 -15.02 28.15 2.94
CA GLU A 34 -15.42 27.11 2.00
C GLU A 34 -14.42 27.05 0.83
N PRO A 35 -14.06 25.85 0.35
CA PRO A 35 -13.22 25.72 -0.83
C PRO A 35 -13.91 26.40 -2.03
N PRO A 36 -13.16 27.05 -2.93
CA PRO A 36 -13.74 27.67 -4.11
C PRO A 36 -14.44 26.60 -4.96
N ASP A 37 -15.65 26.90 -5.42
CA ASP A 37 -16.38 26.10 -6.41
C ASP A 37 -15.47 25.84 -7.61
N LEU A 38 -15.09 24.58 -7.80
CA LEU A 38 -14.40 24.17 -9.01
C LEU A 38 -15.36 24.36 -10.19
N PRO A 39 -14.90 24.94 -11.32
CA PRO A 39 -15.75 25.05 -12.49
C PRO A 39 -16.14 23.65 -12.96
N ASP A 40 -17.43 23.44 -13.23
CA ASP A 40 -17.96 22.22 -13.85
C ASP A 40 -17.20 21.94 -15.15
N LEU A 41 -16.27 21.00 -15.09
CA LEU A 41 -15.61 20.51 -16.29
C LEU A 41 -16.65 19.70 -17.09
N PRO A 42 -16.79 19.96 -18.41
CA PRO A 42 -17.74 19.21 -19.22
C PRO A 42 -17.39 17.72 -19.18
N VAL A 43 -18.36 16.92 -18.72
CA VAL A 43 -18.28 15.46 -18.80
C VAL A 43 -18.14 15.08 -20.29
N PRO A 44 -17.08 14.35 -20.70
CA PRO A 44 -16.99 13.88 -22.06
C PRO A 44 -18.11 12.87 -22.31
N THR A 45 -19.10 13.26 -23.11
CA THR A 45 -20.10 12.34 -23.64
C THR A 45 -19.41 11.40 -24.61
N GLY A 46 -19.04 10.21 -24.12
CA GLY A 46 -18.60 9.11 -24.98
C GLY A 46 -19.68 8.74 -25.99
N PRO A 47 -19.30 8.20 -27.16
CA PRO A 47 -20.28 7.74 -28.14
C PRO A 47 -21.11 6.60 -27.55
N THR A 48 -22.43 6.76 -27.59
CA THR A 48 -23.41 5.73 -27.23
C THR A 48 -23.26 4.53 -28.16
N GLY A 49 -22.48 3.53 -27.74
CA GLY A 49 -22.46 2.21 -28.33
C GLY A 49 -23.77 1.50 -28.00
N ARG A 50 -24.49 1.08 -29.03
CA ARG A 50 -25.73 0.30 -28.93
C ARG A 50 -25.41 -1.10 -28.42
N ASP A 51 -26.16 -1.53 -27.40
CA ASP A 51 -26.28 -2.94 -27.03
C ASP A 51 -26.82 -3.76 -28.22
N PRO A 52 -26.22 -4.92 -28.55
CA PRO A 52 -26.89 -5.91 -29.38
C PRO A 52 -27.86 -6.74 -28.51
N ALA A 53 -29.10 -6.82 -28.98
CA ALA A 53 -30.18 -7.63 -28.42
C ALA A 53 -29.88 -9.14 -28.48
N PRO A 54 -30.56 -9.96 -27.65
CA PRO A 54 -30.45 -11.43 -27.71
C PRO A 54 -31.21 -11.98 -28.91
N ASP A 55 -30.59 -12.91 -29.63
CA ASP A 55 -31.23 -13.66 -30.72
C ASP A 55 -31.77 -14.98 -30.15
N ASP A 56 -33.09 -15.08 -30.09
CA ASP A 56 -33.86 -16.27 -29.77
C ASP A 56 -34.40 -16.87 -31.09
N THR A 57 -34.56 -18.21 -31.09
CA THR A 57 -35.35 -19.07 -32.01
C THR A 57 -34.62 -19.68 -33.23
N VAL A 58 -34.83 -20.92 -33.71
CA VAL A 58 -35.67 -22.08 -33.35
C VAL A 58 -35.27 -23.32 -34.22
N ASP A 59 -35.49 -24.52 -33.67
CA ASP A 59 -35.77 -25.88 -34.22
C ASP A 59 -34.97 -26.63 -35.31
N GLY A 60 -34.59 -27.87 -34.93
CA GLY A 60 -34.91 -29.14 -35.64
C GLY A 60 -33.73 -30.09 -35.91
N PRO A 61 -33.93 -31.42 -36.17
CA PRO A 61 -34.84 -32.46 -35.64
C PRO A 61 -34.03 -33.67 -35.04
N PRO A 62 -34.65 -34.82 -34.62
CA PRO A 62 -34.05 -35.74 -33.64
C PRO A 62 -33.30 -36.95 -34.19
N GLY A 63 -32.32 -37.44 -33.40
CA GLY A 63 -31.90 -38.85 -33.24
C GLY A 63 -31.23 -39.57 -34.42
N PRO A 64 -30.18 -40.36 -34.14
CA PRO A 64 -30.51 -41.73 -33.74
C PRO A 64 -29.72 -42.28 -32.54
N THR A 65 -30.40 -43.20 -31.87
CA THR A 65 -29.97 -44.15 -30.85
C THR A 65 -28.74 -44.94 -31.28
N GLY A 66 -27.71 -45.01 -30.43
CA GLY A 66 -26.52 -45.83 -30.65
C GLY A 66 -25.77 -46.13 -29.34
N THR A 67 -26.10 -47.28 -28.76
CA THR A 67 -25.28 -48.20 -27.95
C THR A 67 -24.24 -47.64 -26.96
N ALA A 68 -24.52 -47.92 -25.68
CA ALA A 68 -23.55 -47.89 -24.59
C ALA A 68 -22.38 -48.84 -24.83
N GLU A 69 -21.16 -48.32 -24.73
CA GLU A 69 -19.95 -49.12 -24.53
C GLU A 69 -19.41 -48.77 -23.14
N GLN A 70 -19.52 -49.75 -22.23
CA GLN A 70 -18.94 -49.69 -20.90
C GLN A 70 -17.42 -49.89 -21.05
N GLY A 71 -16.68 -48.77 -21.05
CA GLY A 71 -15.24 -48.78 -20.83
C GLY A 71 -14.95 -48.88 -19.34
N SER A 72 -14.37 -49.99 -18.92
CA SER A 72 -13.80 -50.18 -17.58
C SER A 72 -12.75 -49.09 -17.26
N PRO A 73 -12.74 -48.47 -16.08
CA PRO A 73 -11.62 -47.64 -15.67
C PRO A 73 -10.43 -48.52 -15.28
N ASP A 74 -9.32 -48.37 -15.98
CA ASP A 74 -8.00 -48.87 -15.58
C ASP A 74 -7.63 -48.35 -14.18
N PRO A 75 -7.27 -49.21 -13.21
CA PRO A 75 -6.86 -48.79 -11.88
C PRO A 75 -5.35 -48.54 -11.84
N THR A 76 -4.85 -47.65 -12.70
CA THR A 76 -3.44 -47.21 -12.67
C THR A 76 -3.30 -45.78 -13.22
N GLY A 77 -4.18 -44.89 -12.75
CA GLY A 77 -3.90 -43.45 -12.78
C GLY A 77 -3.08 -43.10 -11.54
N THR A 78 -1.76 -43.16 -11.63
CA THR A 78 -0.89 -42.49 -10.67
C THR A 78 -1.27 -41.02 -10.73
N ALA A 79 -2.03 -40.53 -9.74
CA ALA A 79 -2.24 -39.11 -9.57
C ALA A 79 -0.85 -38.49 -9.37
N SER A 80 -0.32 -37.90 -10.43
CA SER A 80 0.78 -36.98 -10.29
C SER A 80 0.30 -35.92 -9.30
N PRO A 81 1.05 -35.61 -8.22
CA PRO A 81 0.77 -34.39 -7.49
C PRO A 81 0.82 -33.30 -8.56
N GLY A 82 -0.29 -32.62 -8.81
CA GLY A 82 -0.21 -31.33 -9.48
C GLY A 82 0.76 -30.53 -8.64
N ALA A 83 1.93 -30.23 -9.18
CA ALA A 83 2.86 -29.34 -8.53
C ALA A 83 2.09 -28.04 -8.34
N GLY A 84 1.60 -27.78 -7.13
CA GLY A 84 1.03 -26.48 -6.79
C GLY A 84 2.10 -25.46 -7.12
N GLY A 85 1.72 -24.41 -7.86
CA GLY A 85 2.62 -23.30 -8.15
C GLY A 85 3.18 -22.70 -6.85
N ALA A 86 4.32 -22.02 -6.94
CA ALA A 86 4.88 -21.33 -5.78
C ALA A 86 3.83 -20.38 -5.18
N SER A 87 3.74 -20.35 -3.85
CA SER A 87 2.73 -19.54 -3.16
C SER A 87 3.27 -18.90 -1.89
N GLY A 88 2.62 -17.81 -1.49
CA GLY A 88 3.03 -16.96 -0.38
C GLY A 88 1.86 -16.35 0.35
N ARG A 89 2.03 -16.07 1.64
CA ARG A 89 1.02 -15.37 2.45
C ARG A 89 1.62 -14.50 3.53
N ALA A 90 0.91 -13.44 3.91
CA ALA A 90 1.16 -12.67 5.12
C ALA A 90 -0.14 -12.45 5.93
N ASP A 91 -0.02 -12.46 7.26
CA ASP A 91 -0.98 -11.82 8.16
C ASP A 91 -0.62 -10.35 8.26
N VAL A 92 -1.51 -9.46 7.84
CA VAL A 92 -1.26 -8.02 7.81
C VAL A 92 -1.71 -7.43 9.13
N LYS A 93 -0.79 -6.77 9.83
CA LYS A 93 -1.00 -6.23 11.18
C LYS A 93 -0.76 -4.72 11.20
N ASP A 94 -1.52 -4.02 12.03
CA ASP A 94 -1.24 -2.62 12.35
C ASP A 94 -0.17 -2.49 13.45
N ALA A 95 0.15 -1.23 13.82
CA ALA A 95 1.17 -0.91 14.82
C ALA A 95 0.86 -1.43 16.23
N ASP A 96 -0.41 -1.73 16.53
CA ASP A 96 -0.82 -2.35 17.80
C ASP A 96 -0.68 -3.89 17.75
N GLY A 97 -0.24 -4.44 16.61
CA GLY A 97 -0.13 -5.88 16.37
C GLY A 97 -1.46 -6.58 16.06
N ARG A 98 -2.56 -5.81 15.90
CA ARG A 98 -3.88 -6.36 15.57
C ARG A 98 -3.88 -6.80 14.11
N SER A 99 -4.40 -8.00 13.83
CA SER A 99 -4.60 -8.47 12.46
C SER A 99 -5.71 -7.65 11.80
N VAL A 100 -5.32 -6.90 10.79
CA VAL A 100 -6.20 -6.04 9.97
C VAL A 100 -6.44 -6.62 8.59
N GLY A 101 -5.79 -7.73 8.22
CA GLY A 101 -6.00 -8.31 6.90
C GLY A 101 -5.09 -9.48 6.58
N THR A 102 -5.19 -9.92 5.33
CA THR A 102 -4.38 -11.01 4.79
C THR A 102 -3.97 -10.68 3.37
N PHE A 103 -2.71 -10.93 3.06
CA PHE A 103 -2.17 -10.88 1.70
C PHE A 103 -1.79 -12.29 1.27
N SER A 104 -2.09 -12.67 0.04
CA SER A 104 -1.62 -13.91 -0.58
C SER A 104 -1.18 -13.68 -2.01
N VAL A 105 -0.25 -14.52 -2.45
CA VAL A 105 0.21 -14.56 -3.83
C VAL A 105 0.40 -16.01 -4.26
N GLU A 106 -0.07 -16.35 -5.45
CA GLU A 106 -0.02 -17.71 -6.00
C GLU A 106 0.43 -17.65 -7.46
N GLU A 107 1.22 -18.64 -7.89
CA GLU A 107 1.60 -18.78 -9.30
C GLU A 107 0.50 -19.52 -10.07
N GLU A 108 -0.10 -18.84 -11.05
CA GLU A 108 -1.05 -19.41 -12.02
C GLU A 108 -0.59 -19.11 -13.44
N ASP A 109 -0.48 -20.15 -14.28
CA ASP A 109 -0.08 -20.04 -15.69
C ASP A 109 1.19 -19.18 -15.92
N GLY A 110 2.17 -19.30 -15.02
CA GLY A 110 3.44 -18.55 -15.07
C GLY A 110 3.34 -17.07 -14.70
N ARG A 111 2.21 -16.62 -14.14
CA ARG A 111 1.98 -15.27 -13.62
C ARG A 111 1.67 -15.30 -12.14
N SER A 112 1.85 -14.17 -11.47
CA SER A 112 1.55 -14.04 -10.05
C SER A 112 0.15 -13.48 -9.85
N VAL A 113 -0.71 -14.21 -9.15
CA VAL A 113 -2.04 -13.78 -8.73
C VAL A 113 -1.95 -13.25 -7.31
N VAL A 114 -2.16 -11.96 -7.15
CA VAL A 114 -2.15 -11.28 -5.85
C VAL A 114 -3.57 -11.14 -5.35
N THR A 115 -3.79 -11.42 -4.07
CA THR A 115 -5.05 -11.16 -3.36
C THR A 115 -4.78 -10.51 -2.01
N VAL A 116 -5.50 -9.44 -1.70
CA VAL A 116 -5.46 -8.78 -0.40
C VAL A 116 -6.87 -8.55 0.10
N THR A 117 -7.09 -8.81 1.39
CA THR A 117 -8.34 -8.45 2.09
C THR A 117 -8.01 -7.78 3.40
N VAL A 118 -8.73 -6.72 3.73
CA VAL A 118 -8.49 -5.89 4.92
C VAL A 118 -9.79 -5.54 5.63
N LYS A 119 -9.67 -5.18 6.91
CA LYS A 119 -10.74 -4.73 7.78
C LYS A 119 -10.21 -3.73 8.81
N GLY A 120 -11.06 -2.80 9.23
CA GLY A 120 -10.73 -1.82 10.27
C GLY A 120 -9.69 -0.80 9.85
N LEU A 121 -9.51 -0.58 8.53
CA LEU A 121 -8.71 0.52 8.00
C LEU A 121 -9.60 1.75 7.74
N PRO A 122 -9.03 2.97 7.68
CA PRO A 122 -9.76 4.17 7.26
C PRO A 122 -10.43 3.99 5.89
N ASP A 123 -11.51 4.72 5.63
CA ASP A 123 -12.15 4.70 4.32
C ASP A 123 -11.36 5.53 3.30
N GLY A 124 -11.31 5.04 2.05
CA GLY A 124 -10.58 5.69 0.95
C GLY A 124 -9.62 4.75 0.21
N PHE A 125 -8.83 5.34 -0.68
CA PHE A 125 -7.76 4.63 -1.37
C PHE A 125 -6.49 4.63 -0.53
N HIS A 126 -5.79 3.51 -0.56
CA HIS A 126 -4.52 3.30 0.13
C HIS A 126 -3.50 2.74 -0.84
N GLY A 127 -2.35 3.41 -0.95
CA GLY A 127 -1.18 2.81 -1.58
C GLY A 127 -0.81 1.54 -0.84
N PHE A 128 -0.52 0.46 -1.56
CA PHE A 128 0.03 -0.74 -0.95
C PHE A 128 1.12 -1.31 -1.84
N HIS A 129 2.23 -1.72 -1.21
CA HIS A 129 3.45 -2.09 -1.93
C HIS A 129 4.07 -3.31 -1.30
N LEU A 130 4.81 -4.08 -2.09
CA LEU A 130 5.81 -5.00 -1.55
C LEU A 130 7.09 -4.23 -1.29
N HIS A 131 7.62 -4.35 -0.08
CA HIS A 131 8.89 -3.78 0.36
C HIS A 131 9.97 -4.85 0.44
N GLY A 132 11.20 -4.48 0.11
CA GLY A 132 12.32 -5.40 -0.12
C GLY A 132 12.95 -6.01 1.13
N LYS A 133 12.34 -5.87 2.30
CA LYS A 133 12.78 -6.57 3.52
C LYS A 133 11.60 -7.19 4.23
N GLY A 134 11.72 -8.46 4.61
CA GLY A 134 10.74 -9.22 5.36
C GLY A 134 10.67 -8.85 6.85
N VAL A 135 10.55 -7.56 7.18
CA VAL A 135 10.57 -7.07 8.58
C VAL A 135 9.48 -6.02 8.84
N CYS A 136 8.59 -6.32 9.79
CA CYS A 136 7.51 -5.43 10.23
C CYS A 136 7.69 -4.97 11.70
N SER A 137 8.67 -4.11 11.99
CA SER A 137 8.83 -3.54 13.34
C SER A 137 7.99 -2.27 13.49
N ALA A 138 7.00 -2.29 14.38
CA ALA A 138 6.17 -1.13 14.68
C ALA A 138 6.97 0.01 15.33
N GLU A 139 8.10 -0.33 15.97
CA GLU A 139 8.99 0.60 16.66
C GLU A 139 9.94 1.32 15.69
N SER A 140 10.14 0.77 14.49
CA SER A 140 10.94 1.42 13.46
C SER A 140 10.21 2.64 12.92
N THR A 141 10.82 3.82 13.04
CA THR A 141 10.21 5.09 12.66
C THR A 141 10.75 5.57 11.32
N ASP A 142 9.88 5.97 10.41
CA ASP A 142 10.27 6.61 9.16
C ASP A 142 10.74 8.05 9.43
N PRO A 143 11.92 8.46 8.94
CA PRO A 143 12.50 9.76 9.27
C PRO A 143 11.76 10.95 8.61
N VAL A 144 10.95 10.71 7.58
CA VAL A 144 10.21 11.74 6.86
C VAL A 144 8.80 11.89 7.41
N THR A 145 8.10 10.78 7.55
CA THR A 145 6.69 10.74 7.92
C THR A 145 6.46 10.54 9.41
N GLY A 146 7.45 10.01 10.16
CA GLY A 146 7.32 9.64 11.56
C GLY A 146 6.48 8.38 11.79
N GLY A 147 6.07 7.68 10.72
CA GLY A 147 5.24 6.47 10.79
C GLY A 147 6.02 5.21 11.18
N PRO A 148 5.32 4.14 11.58
CA PRO A 148 5.93 2.85 11.94
C PRO A 148 6.46 2.10 10.71
N PHE A 149 7.05 0.91 10.94
CA PHE A 149 7.41 -0.07 9.91
C PHE A 149 8.48 0.35 8.89
N SER A 150 9.28 1.38 9.16
CA SER A 150 10.40 1.75 8.28
C SER A 150 11.47 0.66 8.13
N SER A 151 11.47 -0.36 9.01
CA SER A 151 12.32 -1.55 8.93
C SER A 151 12.11 -2.38 7.66
N ALA A 152 10.93 -2.29 7.04
CA ALA A 152 10.61 -2.98 5.79
C ALA A 152 11.47 -2.47 4.61
N GLY A 153 12.12 -1.30 4.76
CA GLY A 153 12.95 -0.71 3.72
C GLY A 153 12.13 -0.01 2.65
N THR A 154 12.70 0.13 1.46
CA THR A 154 12.04 0.73 0.30
C THR A 154 11.17 -0.30 -0.43
N HIS A 155 10.46 0.15 -1.46
CA HIS A 155 9.74 -0.74 -2.36
C HIS A 155 10.69 -1.81 -2.92
N LEU A 156 10.17 -3.03 -3.09
CA LEU A 156 10.89 -4.13 -3.71
C LEU A 156 11.16 -3.76 -5.17
N SER A 157 12.42 -3.80 -5.57
CA SER A 157 12.82 -3.57 -6.97
C SER A 157 13.90 -4.58 -7.34
N LEU A 158 13.57 -5.53 -8.21
CA LEU A 158 14.50 -6.54 -8.71
C LEU A 158 15.43 -5.99 -9.79
N GLU A 159 15.06 -4.86 -10.38
CA GLU A 159 15.81 -4.11 -11.38
C GLU A 159 15.88 -2.64 -10.97
N GLU A 160 16.78 -1.85 -11.58
CA GLU A 160 16.82 -0.40 -11.36
C GLU A 160 15.58 0.25 -12.00
N ALA A 161 14.63 0.66 -11.16
CA ALA A 161 13.39 1.31 -11.57
C ALA A 161 13.08 2.51 -10.67
N SER A 162 12.17 3.36 -11.13
CA SER A 162 11.55 4.41 -10.33
C SER A 162 10.06 4.15 -10.24
N HIS A 163 9.40 4.68 -9.21
CA HIS A 163 7.95 4.64 -9.09
C HIS A 163 7.29 5.23 -10.36
N PRO A 164 6.27 4.58 -10.98
CA PRO A 164 5.48 3.43 -10.51
C PRO A 164 5.92 2.06 -11.04
N ASP A 165 7.19 1.90 -11.42
CA ASP A 165 7.71 0.72 -12.09
C ASP A 165 8.59 -0.18 -11.21
N HIS A 166 8.66 0.05 -9.90
CA HIS A 166 9.30 -0.93 -9.02
C HIS A 166 8.53 -2.25 -9.08
N THR A 167 9.25 -3.37 -8.89
CA THR A 167 8.67 -4.71 -8.84
C THR A 167 7.50 -4.81 -7.85
N GLY A 168 7.61 -4.13 -6.72
CA GLY A 168 6.65 -4.14 -5.63
C GLY A 168 5.51 -3.12 -5.74
N ASP A 169 5.47 -2.30 -6.80
CA ASP A 169 4.41 -1.29 -6.98
C ASP A 169 3.11 -1.97 -7.45
N MET A 170 2.00 -1.64 -6.79
CA MET A 170 0.68 -2.26 -7.00
C MET A 170 -0.41 -1.22 -7.23
N PRO A 171 -1.56 -1.60 -7.79
CA PRO A 171 -2.73 -0.72 -7.83
C PRO A 171 -3.17 -0.30 -6.43
N ASP A 172 -3.81 0.86 -6.26
CA ASP A 172 -4.36 1.25 -4.96
C ASP A 172 -5.41 0.24 -4.43
N LEU A 173 -5.44 0.09 -3.10
CA LEU A 173 -6.47 -0.65 -2.38
C LEU A 173 -7.60 0.30 -1.96
N LEU A 174 -8.81 0.06 -2.45
CA LEU A 174 -10.01 0.77 -1.99
C LEU A 174 -10.59 0.13 -0.73
N VAL A 175 -10.71 0.92 0.33
CA VAL A 175 -11.40 0.57 1.57
C VAL A 175 -12.73 1.32 1.65
N GLY A 176 -13.81 0.58 1.84
CA GLY A 176 -15.17 1.10 2.00
C GLY A 176 -15.39 1.77 3.35
N ARG A 177 -16.53 2.46 3.48
CA ARG A 177 -16.93 3.18 4.70
C ARG A 177 -17.16 2.27 5.92
N ASP A 178 -17.33 0.96 5.70
CA ASP A 178 -17.42 -0.05 6.76
C ASP A 178 -16.02 -0.51 7.24
N GLY A 179 -14.95 0.08 6.69
CA GLY A 179 -13.57 -0.22 6.99
C GLY A 179 -13.06 -1.50 6.33
N THR A 180 -13.79 -2.09 5.38
CA THR A 180 -13.37 -3.31 4.66
C THR A 180 -12.89 -3.00 3.26
N GLY A 181 -11.91 -3.76 2.77
CA GLY A 181 -11.36 -3.62 1.43
C GLY A 181 -10.86 -4.95 0.90
N ALA A 182 -10.90 -5.12 -0.43
CA ALA A 182 -10.38 -6.30 -1.09
C ALA A 182 -9.90 -5.94 -2.50
N ALA A 183 -8.81 -6.57 -2.93
CA ALA A 183 -8.34 -6.51 -4.31
C ALA A 183 -7.79 -7.88 -4.74
N SER A 184 -7.96 -8.22 -6.01
CA SER A 184 -7.35 -9.38 -6.65
C SER A 184 -6.97 -9.02 -8.08
N PHE A 185 -5.73 -9.30 -8.45
CA PHE A 185 -5.19 -8.96 -9.77
C PHE A 185 -4.03 -9.88 -10.12
N VAL A 186 -3.74 -9.93 -11.42
CA VAL A 186 -2.61 -10.69 -11.98
C VAL A 186 -1.49 -9.71 -12.33
N THR A 187 -0.25 -10.08 -12.05
CA THR A 187 0.94 -9.31 -12.40
C THR A 187 2.04 -10.20 -12.97
N ASP A 188 2.82 -9.62 -13.88
CA ASP A 188 4.05 -10.19 -14.45
C ASP A 188 5.31 -9.46 -13.98
N ARG A 189 5.18 -8.49 -13.07
CA ARG A 189 6.32 -7.75 -12.47
C ARG A 189 7.30 -8.64 -11.70
N PHE A 190 6.82 -9.78 -11.20
CA PHE A 190 7.63 -10.79 -10.51
C PHE A 190 7.00 -12.18 -10.62
N GLN A 191 7.84 -13.18 -10.39
CA GLN A 191 7.46 -14.56 -10.10
C GLN A 191 7.49 -14.78 -8.58
N VAL A 192 6.55 -15.56 -8.06
CA VAL A 192 6.35 -15.74 -6.61
C VAL A 192 7.63 -16.13 -5.86
N ARG A 193 8.44 -17.02 -6.44
CA ARG A 193 9.72 -17.45 -5.86
C ARG A 193 10.72 -16.30 -5.62
N GLN A 194 10.62 -15.19 -6.37
CA GLN A 194 11.53 -14.04 -6.22
C GLN A 194 11.22 -13.22 -4.96
N LEU A 195 10.08 -13.45 -4.31
CA LEU A 195 9.69 -12.74 -3.08
C LEU A 195 10.35 -13.32 -1.81
N PHE A 196 11.07 -14.43 -1.94
CA PHE A 196 11.63 -15.20 -0.82
C PHE A 196 13.16 -15.30 -0.90
N ASP A 197 13.82 -14.21 -1.30
CA ASP A 197 15.27 -14.13 -1.20
C ASP A 197 15.75 -14.02 0.27
N GLY A 198 17.05 -13.80 0.46
CA GLY A 198 17.64 -13.75 1.81
C GLY A 198 17.18 -12.58 2.67
N ASP A 199 16.72 -11.47 2.07
CA ASP A 199 16.18 -10.31 2.78
C ASP A 199 14.68 -10.46 3.04
N GLY A 200 14.01 -11.27 2.23
CA GLY A 200 12.57 -11.54 2.29
C GLY A 200 11.74 -10.33 1.85
N THR A 201 10.42 -10.48 1.87
CA THR A 201 9.50 -9.43 1.44
C THR A 201 8.46 -9.14 2.51
N ALA A 202 8.06 -7.87 2.65
CA ALA A 202 6.91 -7.47 3.44
C ALA A 202 5.89 -6.75 2.55
N VAL A 203 4.60 -6.98 2.77
CA VAL A 203 3.55 -6.11 2.24
C VAL A 203 3.33 -4.95 3.21
N ILE A 204 3.23 -3.74 2.68
CA ILE A 204 2.92 -2.51 3.41
C ILE A 204 1.62 -1.92 2.85
N ILE A 205 0.77 -1.41 3.74
CA ILE A 205 -0.38 -0.58 3.38
C ILE A 205 -0.13 0.80 3.96
N HIS A 206 -0.30 1.84 3.13
CA HIS A 206 -0.06 3.23 3.48
C HIS A 206 -1.34 3.96 3.91
N ALA A 207 -1.17 5.13 4.54
CA ALA A 207 -2.26 5.94 5.05
C ALA A 207 -3.06 6.67 3.95
N GLN A 208 -2.46 6.94 2.80
CA GLN A 208 -3.02 7.75 1.71
C GLN A 208 -2.93 7.00 0.37
N PRO A 209 -3.65 7.46 -0.68
CA PRO A 209 -3.56 6.89 -2.01
C PRO A 209 -2.16 7.06 -2.60
N ASP A 210 -1.75 6.14 -3.46
CA ASP A 210 -0.54 6.25 -4.24
C ASP A 210 -0.76 7.12 -5.49
N ASN A 211 0.00 8.20 -5.62
CA ASN A 211 -0.07 9.08 -6.78
C ASN A 211 0.62 8.55 -8.05
N GLN A 212 1.26 7.38 -8.00
CA GLN A 212 1.92 6.69 -9.12
C GLN A 212 3.03 7.53 -9.78
N ALA A 213 3.62 8.46 -9.03
CA ALA A 213 4.49 9.52 -9.54
C ALA A 213 3.90 10.36 -10.69
N ASN A 214 2.57 10.39 -10.80
CA ASN A 214 1.86 11.09 -11.86
C ASN A 214 1.65 12.56 -11.51
N ILE A 215 2.71 13.35 -11.69
CA ILE A 215 2.67 14.80 -11.56
C ILE A 215 2.94 15.42 -12.93
N PRO A 216 1.91 15.95 -13.62
CA PRO A 216 2.08 16.60 -14.92
C PRO A 216 3.00 17.83 -14.84
N ASP A 217 3.77 18.08 -15.91
CA ASP A 217 4.74 19.19 -16.02
C ASP A 217 4.17 20.62 -15.85
N ARG A 218 2.84 20.76 -15.77
CA ARG A 218 2.18 22.02 -15.40
C ARG A 218 2.31 22.35 -13.91
N TYR A 219 2.64 21.36 -13.09
CA TYR A 219 2.94 21.52 -11.67
C TYR A 219 4.46 21.51 -11.46
N SER A 220 4.90 22.24 -10.44
CA SER A 220 6.32 22.41 -10.15
C SER A 220 6.59 22.56 -8.67
N HIS A 221 7.76 22.12 -8.23
CA HIS A 221 8.24 22.17 -6.85
C HIS A 221 9.60 22.90 -6.78
N PRO A 222 9.94 23.51 -5.63
CA PRO A 222 11.29 24.00 -5.43
C PRO A 222 12.26 22.82 -5.44
N GLU A 223 13.42 22.97 -6.08
CA GLU A 223 14.40 21.89 -6.17
C GLU A 223 14.89 21.49 -4.77
N ALA A 224 14.70 20.22 -4.40
CA ALA A 224 15.03 19.69 -3.07
C ALA A 224 16.54 19.78 -2.72
N THR A 225 17.38 19.97 -3.74
CA THR A 225 18.83 20.17 -3.62
C THR A 225 19.26 21.38 -4.43
N ALA A 226 18.74 22.56 -4.11
CA ALA A 226 19.41 23.78 -4.52
C ALA A 226 20.84 23.75 -3.94
N SER A 227 21.81 23.38 -4.78
CA SER A 227 23.24 23.53 -4.46
C SER A 227 23.48 24.96 -3.99
N PRO A 228 24.40 25.24 -3.06
CA PRO A 228 24.70 26.60 -2.65
C PRO A 228 25.06 27.45 -3.90
N GLY A 229 24.15 28.35 -4.31
CA GLY A 229 24.28 29.15 -5.53
C GLY A 229 23.33 28.79 -6.68
N ALA A 230 22.52 27.74 -6.57
CA ALA A 230 21.35 27.57 -7.43
C ALA A 230 20.38 28.74 -7.19
N ASP A 231 19.75 29.24 -8.25
CA ASP A 231 18.77 30.29 -8.15
C ASP A 231 17.62 29.81 -7.25
N ALA A 232 17.42 30.49 -6.13
CA ALA A 232 16.37 30.17 -5.15
C ALA A 232 14.93 30.33 -5.70
N GLY A 233 14.77 30.48 -7.01
CA GLY A 233 13.52 30.57 -7.75
C GLY A 233 13.38 29.58 -8.92
N ALA A 234 14.36 28.71 -9.19
CA ALA A 234 14.16 27.64 -10.16
C ALA A 234 13.17 26.62 -9.59
N MET A 235 12.08 26.45 -10.33
CA MET A 235 11.05 25.47 -10.04
C MET A 235 11.23 24.28 -10.97
N THR A 236 11.38 23.09 -10.41
CA THR A 236 11.45 21.83 -11.16
C THR A 236 10.04 21.38 -11.50
N LYS A 237 9.79 21.02 -12.76
CA LYS A 237 8.50 20.51 -13.21
C LYS A 237 8.37 19.00 -12.92
N GLY A 238 7.13 18.55 -12.74
CA GLY A 238 6.83 17.14 -12.56
C GLY A 238 7.15 16.60 -11.16
N PRO A 239 7.24 15.27 -10.99
CA PRO A 239 7.42 14.66 -9.69
C PRO A 239 8.81 14.93 -9.12
N ASP A 240 8.92 15.05 -7.81
CA ASP A 240 10.22 15.21 -7.14
C ASP A 240 10.87 13.84 -6.88
N ALA A 241 12.02 13.85 -6.20
CA ALA A 241 12.72 12.62 -5.85
C ALA A 241 11.99 11.77 -4.79
N VAL A 242 11.16 12.37 -3.92
CA VAL A 242 10.34 11.68 -2.93
C VAL A 242 9.18 10.97 -3.63
N THR A 243 8.48 11.69 -4.50
CA THR A 243 7.40 11.16 -5.32
C THR A 243 7.87 9.97 -6.16
N ARG A 244 9.03 10.09 -6.82
CA ARG A 244 9.63 9.00 -7.62
C ARG A 244 10.13 7.80 -6.80
N ARG A 245 10.24 7.92 -5.48
CA ARG A 245 10.63 6.80 -4.60
C ARG A 245 9.46 5.95 -4.13
N GLY A 246 8.25 6.51 -4.01
CA GLY A 246 7.13 5.74 -3.46
C GLY A 246 5.77 6.43 -3.46
N GLY A 247 5.57 7.41 -4.34
CA GLY A 247 4.21 7.87 -4.68
C GLY A 247 3.47 8.68 -3.63
N ASP A 248 4.19 9.21 -2.64
CA ASP A 248 3.68 10.11 -1.60
C ASP A 248 2.47 9.57 -0.82
N SER A 249 2.39 8.25 -0.64
CA SER A 249 1.27 7.56 0.02
C SER A 249 1.21 7.78 1.55
N GLY A 250 2.11 8.58 2.12
CA GLY A 250 2.16 8.86 3.56
C GLY A 250 2.68 7.67 4.40
N GLN A 251 2.37 7.70 5.70
CA GLN A 251 2.87 6.72 6.68
C GLN A 251 2.41 5.28 6.38
N HIS A 252 3.19 4.29 6.80
CA HIS A 252 2.75 2.90 6.83
C HIS A 252 1.73 2.70 7.96
N ILE A 253 0.54 2.19 7.65
CA ILE A 253 -0.51 1.92 8.65
C ILE A 253 -0.62 0.43 8.98
N ALA A 254 -0.15 -0.44 8.08
CA ALA A 254 -0.11 -1.87 8.32
C ALA A 254 1.03 -2.55 7.56
N CYS A 255 1.52 -3.67 8.09
CA CYS A 255 2.62 -4.45 7.54
C CYS A 255 2.37 -5.96 7.72
N GLY A 256 2.79 -6.77 6.75
CA GLY A 256 2.79 -8.23 6.87
C GLY A 256 4.02 -8.84 6.22
N VAL A 257 4.78 -9.65 6.96
CA VAL A 257 5.93 -10.39 6.41
C VAL A 257 5.42 -11.58 5.59
N LEU A 258 5.88 -11.69 4.34
CA LEU A 258 5.54 -12.82 3.48
C LEU A 258 6.27 -14.09 3.96
N THR A 259 5.51 -15.18 4.03
CA THR A 259 6.03 -16.53 4.26
C THR A 259 5.61 -17.44 3.11
N GLU A 260 6.53 -18.30 2.67
CA GLU A 260 6.26 -19.34 1.67
C GLU A 260 5.23 -20.35 2.20
N ARG A 261 4.46 -20.94 1.28
CA ARG A 261 3.31 -21.82 1.56
C ARG A 261 3.47 -23.19 0.92
#